data_AF-A0A127F5G8-F1
#
_entry.id   AF-A0A127F5G8-F1
#
_cell.length_a   1.000
_cell.length_b   1.000
_cell.length_c   1.000
_cell.angle_alpha   90.00
_cell.angle_beta   90.00
_cell.angle_gamma   90.00
#
_symmetry.space_group_name_H-M   'P 1'
#
loop_
_entity.id
_entity.type
_entity.pdbx_description
1 polymer ?
#
loop_
_entity_poly.entity_id
_entity_poly.type
_entity_poly.pdbx_seq_one_letter_code
_entity_poly.pdbx_strand_id
1 'polypeptide(L)'
;MWLPIAALAIAINPGTVQAQGFKDQGREDPWNPFHIQELPTEVRASVKAMCGGTSSALHYFATYSPDGQVIHLHFEKFRCDGQPLFCNASGCLHQDYVRVGRSYRLGRSFRGPDND
;
A
#
# COMPACT_ATOMS: atom_id res chain seq x y z
N MET A 1 0.58 -15.54 82.75
CA MET A 1 -0.77 -15.25 82.20
C MET A 1 -0.56 -14.52 80.87
N TRP A 2 -1.12 -15.06 79.80
CA TRP A 2 -0.77 -14.85 78.39
C TRP A 2 -1.15 -13.43 77.89
N LEU A 3 -0.22 -12.73 77.22
CA LEU A 3 -0.47 -11.46 76.50
C LEU A 3 -0.99 -11.74 75.08
N PRO A 4 -2.01 -11.01 74.58
CA PRO A 4 -2.68 -11.32 73.32
C PRO A 4 -1.82 -10.95 72.10
N ILE A 5 -1.79 -11.85 71.12
CA ILE A 5 -1.11 -11.66 69.84
C ILE A 5 -1.86 -10.59 69.04
N ALA A 6 -1.20 -9.46 68.78
CA ALA A 6 -1.72 -8.43 67.89
C ALA A 6 -1.66 -8.93 66.44
N ALA A 7 -2.81 -9.08 65.81
CA ALA A 7 -2.92 -9.45 64.40
C ALA A 7 -2.60 -8.23 63.51
N LEU A 8 -1.50 -8.30 62.74
CA LEU A 8 -1.25 -7.35 61.67
C LEU A 8 -2.17 -7.65 60.48
N ALA A 9 -3.04 -6.71 60.14
CA ALA A 9 -3.79 -6.74 58.89
C ALA A 9 -2.89 -6.26 57.74
N ILE A 10 -2.55 -7.17 56.81
CA ILE A 10 -1.85 -6.83 55.57
C ILE A 10 -2.88 -6.27 54.58
N ALA A 11 -2.81 -4.98 54.30
CA ALA A 11 -3.62 -4.34 53.26
C ALA A 11 -3.04 -4.68 51.87
N ILE A 12 -3.77 -5.46 51.09
CA ILE A 12 -3.43 -5.78 49.70
C ILE A 12 -4.00 -4.66 48.83
N ASN A 13 -3.14 -3.74 48.36
CA ASN A 13 -3.56 -2.76 47.35
C ASN A 13 -3.74 -3.47 46.00
N PRO A 14 -4.91 -3.40 45.35
CA PRO A 14 -5.05 -3.87 43.97
C PRO A 14 -4.34 -2.86 43.07
N GLY A 15 -3.05 -3.10 42.82
CA GLY A 15 -2.35 -2.44 41.72
C GLY A 15 -3.06 -2.79 40.42
N THR A 16 -3.66 -1.81 39.76
CA THR A 16 -4.26 -1.98 38.44
C THR A 16 -3.16 -2.39 37.46
N VAL A 17 -3.14 -3.67 37.09
CA VAL A 17 -2.29 -4.17 36.00
C VAL A 17 -2.88 -3.65 34.70
N GLN A 18 -2.31 -2.57 34.16
CA GLN A 18 -2.64 -2.12 32.81
C GLN A 18 -1.95 -3.06 31.81
N ALA A 19 -2.71 -4.02 31.28
CA ALA A 19 -2.29 -4.74 30.09
C ALA A 19 -2.28 -3.76 28.91
N GLN A 20 -1.10 -3.22 28.56
CA GLN A 20 -0.91 -2.54 27.30
C GLN A 20 -0.99 -3.60 26.20
N GLY A 21 -2.16 -3.70 25.55
CA GLY A 21 -2.26 -4.42 24.29
C GLY A 21 -1.22 -3.87 23.31
N PHE A 22 -0.42 -4.75 22.72
CA PHE A 22 0.47 -4.41 21.63
C PHE A 22 -0.35 -3.69 20.55
N LYS A 23 -0.16 -2.37 20.42
CA LYS A 23 -0.63 -1.67 19.23
C LYS A 23 0.22 -2.21 18.08
N ASP A 24 -0.45 -2.84 17.12
CA ASP A 24 0.09 -3.34 15.86
C ASP A 24 0.96 -2.26 15.20
N GLN A 25 2.27 -2.28 15.47
CA GLN A 25 3.31 -1.44 14.84
C GLN A 25 3.94 -2.22 13.69
N GLY A 26 3.13 -2.95 12.91
CA GLY A 26 3.66 -3.97 12.01
C GLY A 26 2.81 -4.31 10.80
N ARG A 27 1.77 -3.54 10.47
CA ARG A 27 1.25 -3.59 9.09
C ARG A 27 2.29 -2.90 8.20
N GLU A 28 3.04 -3.70 7.45
CA GLU A 28 3.83 -3.23 6.31
C GLU A 28 2.98 -2.24 5.52
N ASP A 29 3.53 -1.06 5.21
CA ASP A 29 2.82 -0.07 4.39
C ASP A 29 2.51 -0.74 3.04
N PRO A 30 1.23 -0.96 2.69
CA PRO A 30 0.89 -1.62 1.45
C PRO A 30 1.31 -0.78 0.22
N TRP A 31 1.64 0.50 0.42
CA TRP A 31 2.20 1.39 -0.60
C TRP A 31 3.72 1.23 -0.70
N ASN A 32 4.15 0.33 -1.59
CA ASN A 32 5.57 0.02 -1.76
C ASN A 32 6.08 0.47 -3.14
N PRO A 33 7.17 1.27 -3.22
CA PRO A 33 7.78 1.63 -4.50
C PRO A 33 8.31 0.44 -5.30
N PHE A 34 8.55 -0.71 -4.66
CA PHE A 34 9.06 -1.92 -5.30
C PHE A 34 8.17 -2.41 -6.44
N HIS A 35 6.83 -2.31 -6.29
CA HIS A 35 5.88 -2.68 -7.34
C HIS A 35 6.02 -1.85 -8.63
N ILE A 36 6.61 -0.66 -8.55
CA ILE A 36 6.94 0.18 -9.71
C ILE A 36 8.33 -0.20 -10.26
N GLN A 37 9.24 -0.67 -9.40
CA GLN A 37 10.60 -1.03 -9.80
C GLN A 37 10.65 -2.33 -10.62
N GLU A 38 9.72 -3.25 -10.39
CA GLU A 38 9.60 -4.51 -11.14
C GLU A 38 9.03 -4.35 -12.55
N LEU A 39 8.53 -3.17 -12.90
CA LEU A 39 8.01 -2.90 -14.23
C LEU A 39 9.12 -2.89 -15.30
N PRO A 40 8.79 -3.25 -16.55
CA PRO A 40 9.68 -3.04 -17.69
C PRO A 40 10.16 -1.60 -17.73
N THR A 41 11.41 -1.40 -18.15
CA THR A 41 12.11 -0.12 -18.01
C THR A 41 11.35 1.04 -18.63
N GLU A 42 10.73 0.82 -19.78
CA GLU A 42 9.91 1.76 -20.53
C GLU A 42 8.59 2.12 -19.83
N VAL A 43 7.92 1.15 -19.22
CA VAL A 43 6.69 1.37 -18.44
C VAL A 43 7.04 2.13 -17.16
N ARG A 44 8.09 1.67 -16.46
CA ARG A 44 8.63 2.33 -15.26
C ARG A 44 9.02 3.78 -15.52
N ALA A 45 9.70 4.07 -16.63
CA ALA A 45 10.08 5.42 -17.00
C ALA A 45 8.85 6.30 -17.24
N SER A 46 7.82 5.77 -17.90
CA SER A 46 6.56 6.47 -18.16
C SER A 46 5.82 6.81 -16.87
N VAL A 47 5.71 5.83 -15.95
CA VAL A 47 5.08 5.99 -14.64
C VAL A 47 5.85 7.00 -13.78
N LYS A 48 7.19 6.89 -13.73
CA LYS A 48 8.03 7.85 -12.99
C LYS A 48 7.91 9.26 -13.56
N ALA A 49 7.80 9.43 -14.87
CA ALA A 49 7.62 10.75 -15.48
C ALA A 49 6.30 11.43 -15.10
N MET A 50 5.30 10.67 -14.64
CA MET A 50 4.04 11.23 -14.13
C MET A 50 4.19 11.79 -12.71
N CYS A 51 5.18 11.32 -11.94
CA CYS A 51 5.49 11.87 -10.64
C CYS A 51 6.70 12.82 -10.75
N GLY A 52 6.60 14.02 -10.17
CA GLY A 52 7.74 14.93 -10.03
C GLY A 52 8.74 14.53 -8.92
N GLY A 53 8.60 13.33 -8.34
CA GLY A 53 9.28 12.91 -7.12
C GLY A 53 9.03 11.45 -6.77
N THR A 54 8.86 11.14 -5.49
CA THR A 54 8.62 9.77 -5.00
C THR A 54 7.27 9.24 -5.49
N SER A 55 7.27 7.97 -5.88
CA SER A 55 6.10 7.23 -6.34
C SER A 55 5.99 5.92 -5.58
N SER A 56 4.80 5.59 -5.08
CA SER A 56 4.50 4.31 -4.42
C SER A 56 3.24 3.70 -5.03
N ALA A 57 3.14 2.37 -4.96
CA ALA A 57 2.02 1.65 -5.54
C ALA A 57 1.62 0.46 -4.67
N LEU A 58 0.37 0.02 -4.77
CA LEU A 58 -0.08 -1.24 -4.17
C LEU A 58 0.31 -2.44 -5.06
N HIS A 59 0.24 -3.64 -4.49
CA HIS A 59 0.59 -4.90 -5.16
C HIS A 59 -0.06 -5.07 -6.55
N TYR A 60 -1.34 -4.73 -6.67
CA TYR A 60 -2.10 -4.88 -7.92
C TYR A 60 -2.10 -3.63 -8.81
N PHE A 61 -1.15 -2.71 -8.62
CA PHE A 61 -0.98 -1.57 -9.53
C PHE A 61 -0.73 -2.01 -10.97
N ALA A 62 0.04 -3.07 -11.17
CA ALA A 62 0.33 -3.62 -12.47
C ALA A 62 -0.04 -5.09 -12.52
N THR A 63 -0.86 -5.46 -13.50
CA THR A 63 -1.26 -6.83 -13.75
C THR A 63 -0.91 -7.21 -15.18
N TYR A 64 -0.52 -8.46 -15.40
CA TYR A 64 -0.15 -8.96 -16.72
C TYR A 64 -1.29 -9.82 -17.26
N SER A 65 -1.55 -9.72 -18.56
CA SER A 65 -2.41 -10.69 -19.25
C SER A 65 -1.81 -12.10 -19.16
N PRO A 66 -2.62 -13.17 -19.27
CA PRO A 66 -2.14 -14.55 -19.15
C PRO A 66 -1.00 -14.93 -20.12
N ASP A 67 -0.95 -14.27 -21.29
CA ASP A 67 0.08 -14.45 -22.32
C ASP A 67 1.27 -13.47 -22.18
N GLY A 68 1.25 -12.62 -21.15
CA GLY A 68 2.24 -11.58 -20.88
C GLY A 68 2.33 -10.48 -21.95
N GLN A 69 1.39 -10.44 -22.91
CA GLN A 69 1.43 -9.47 -24.02
C GLN A 69 0.92 -8.10 -23.62
N VAL A 70 0.13 -7.99 -22.55
CA VAL A 70 -0.45 -6.74 -22.08
C VAL A 70 -0.15 -6.55 -20.60
N ILE A 71 0.23 -5.33 -20.23
CA ILE A 71 0.34 -4.87 -18.85
C ILE A 71 -0.78 -3.86 -18.61
N HIS A 72 -1.64 -4.15 -17.65
CA HIS A 72 -2.69 -3.26 -17.20
C HIS A 72 -2.20 -2.50 -15.97
N LEU A 73 -2.13 -1.17 -16.08
CA LEU A 73 -1.82 -0.27 -14.98
C LEU A 73 -3.12 0.34 -14.42
N HIS A 74 -3.24 0.30 -13.10
CA HIS A 74 -4.41 0.72 -12.32
C HIS A 74 -4.03 1.90 -11.41
N PHE A 75 -4.23 3.14 -11.88
CA PHE A 75 -3.71 4.32 -11.18
C PHE A 75 -4.48 4.69 -9.90
N GLU A 76 -5.59 4.05 -9.61
CA GLU A 76 -6.22 4.05 -8.29
C GLU A 76 -5.32 3.41 -7.22
N LYS A 77 -4.44 2.49 -7.63
CA LYS A 77 -3.44 1.80 -6.81
C LYS A 77 -2.07 2.49 -6.89
N PHE A 78 -2.00 3.74 -7.35
CA PHE A 78 -0.77 4.51 -7.56
C PHE A 78 -0.81 5.87 -6.85
N ARG A 79 0.29 6.26 -6.21
CA ARG A 79 0.42 7.55 -5.52
C ARG A 79 1.75 8.24 -5.84
N CYS A 80 1.67 9.55 -6.02
CA CYS A 80 2.82 10.46 -6.06
C CYS A 80 2.74 11.42 -4.87
N ASP A 81 3.90 11.86 -4.37
CA ASP A 81 3.94 12.98 -3.43
C ASP A 81 3.57 14.29 -4.17
N GLY A 82 2.45 14.90 -3.79
CA GLY A 82 2.08 16.27 -4.17
C GLY A 82 1.57 16.50 -5.61
N GLN A 83 1.26 15.46 -6.40
CA GLN A 83 0.82 15.57 -7.80
C GLN A 83 -0.11 14.39 -8.21
N PRO A 84 -0.65 14.41 -9.45
CA PRO A 84 -2.05 14.70 -9.79
C PRO A 84 -3.08 13.67 -9.27
N LEU A 85 -4.34 14.11 -9.22
CA LEU A 85 -5.48 13.19 -9.01
C LEU A 85 -5.65 12.31 -10.26
N PHE A 86 -5.15 11.07 -10.20
CA PHE A 86 -5.36 10.07 -11.25
C PHE A 86 -6.83 9.65 -11.39
N CYS A 87 -7.60 9.87 -10.32
CA CYS A 87 -9.03 9.66 -10.26
C CYS A 87 -9.78 11.00 -10.27
N ASN A 88 -10.87 11.06 -11.03
CA ASN A 88 -11.79 12.18 -11.05
C ASN A 88 -13.25 11.70 -11.11
N ALA A 89 -14.20 12.61 -11.37
CA ALA A 89 -15.62 12.27 -11.45
C ALA A 89 -15.96 11.21 -12.53
N SER A 90 -15.09 10.99 -13.52
CA SER A 90 -15.24 9.97 -14.57
C SER A 90 -14.53 8.66 -14.24
N GLY A 91 -13.97 8.52 -13.04
CA GLY A 91 -13.22 7.34 -12.60
C GLY A 91 -11.70 7.54 -12.59
N CYS A 92 -10.98 6.43 -12.43
CA CYS A 92 -9.53 6.38 -12.31
C CYS A 92 -8.87 6.10 -13.64
N LEU A 93 -7.64 6.58 -13.82
CA LEU A 93 -6.85 6.34 -15.02
C LEU A 93 -6.41 4.88 -15.08
N HIS A 94 -6.65 4.25 -16.22
CA HIS A 94 -6.09 2.94 -16.56
C HIS A 94 -5.27 3.05 -17.84
N GLN A 95 -4.15 2.33 -17.89
CA GLN A 95 -3.32 2.25 -19.08
C GLN A 95 -2.97 0.80 -19.42
N ASP A 96 -3.14 0.44 -20.69
CA ASP A 96 -2.72 -0.85 -21.21
C ASP A 96 -1.45 -0.65 -22.04
N TYR A 97 -0.38 -1.33 -21.64
CA TYR A 97 0.86 -1.39 -22.41
C TYR A 97 0.94 -2.73 -23.13
N VAL A 98 1.12 -2.68 -24.45
CA VAL A 98 1.16 -3.87 -25.31
C VAL A 98 2.61 -4.16 -25.69
N ARG A 99 2.98 -5.43 -25.67
CA ARG A 99 4.29 -5.91 -26.10
C ARG A 99 4.43 -5.76 -27.62
N VAL A 100 5.46 -5.03 -28.03
CA VAL A 100 5.89 -4.85 -29.41
C VAL A 100 7.34 -5.31 -29.52
N GLY A 101 7.53 -6.55 -29.98
CA GLY A 101 8.84 -7.19 -30.01
C GLY A 101 9.38 -7.43 -28.60
N ARG A 102 10.44 -6.72 -28.22
CA ARG A 102 11.11 -6.82 -26.90
C ARG A 102 10.72 -5.74 -25.91
N SER A 103 9.86 -4.80 -26.30
CA SER A 103 9.49 -3.65 -25.48
C SER A 103 7.97 -3.53 -25.37
N TYR A 104 7.49 -2.86 -24.34
CA TYR A 104 6.10 -2.51 -24.14
C TYR A 104 5.83 -1.07 -24.63
N ARG A 105 4.68 -0.85 -25.25
CA ARG A 105 4.25 0.48 -25.72
C ARG A 105 2.83 0.76 -25.23
N LEU A 106 2.53 2.01 -24.91
CA LEU A 106 1.18 2.41 -24.54
C LEU A 106 0.23 2.11 -25.70
N GLY A 107 -0.70 1.19 -25.49
CA GLY A 107 -1.75 0.82 -26.45
C GLY A 107 -3.06 1.52 -26.16
N ARG A 108 -3.43 1.63 -24.88
CA ARG A 108 -4.68 2.29 -24.45
C ARG A 108 -4.47 3.12 -23.19
N SER A 109 -5.18 4.24 -23.11
CA SER A 109 -5.30 5.07 -21.91
C SER A 109 -6.76 5.48 -21.79
N PHE A 110 -7.41 5.13 -20.69
CA PHE A 110 -8.84 5.37 -20.48
C PHE A 110 -9.14 5.66 -19.01
N ARG A 111 -10.33 6.17 -18.72
CA ARG A 111 -10.84 6.26 -17.35
C ARG A 111 -11.98 5.29 -17.15
N GLY A 112 -12.02 4.65 -15.99
CA GLY A 112 -13.03 3.68 -15.64
C GLY A 112 -13.26 3.60 -14.14
N PRO A 113 -14.27 2.84 -13.70
CA PRO A 113 -14.40 2.49 -12.30
C PRO A 113 -13.16 1.70 -11.83
N ASP A 114 -12.91 1.78 -10.53
CA ASP A 114 -11.92 0.92 -9.86
C ASP A 114 -12.22 -0.55 -10.15
N ASN A 115 -11.19 -1.29 -10.55
CA ASN A 115 -11.31 -2.72 -10.81
C ASN A 115 -10.54 -3.45 -9.70
N ASP A 116 -11.28 -3.88 -8.68
CA ASP A 116 -10.77 -4.70 -7.57
C ASP A 116 -10.78 -6.20 -7.90
#